data_AF-A0A1B6HUH1-F1
#
_entry.id   AF-A0A1B6HUH1-F1
#
_cell.length_a   1.000
_cell.length_b   1.000
_cell.length_c   1.000
_cell.angle_alpha   90.00
_cell.angle_beta   90.00
_cell.angle_gamma   90.00
#
_symmetry.space_group_name_H-M   'P 1'
#
loop_
_entity.id
_entity.type
_entity.pdbx_description
1 polymer ?
#
loop_
_entity_poly.entity_id
_entity_poly.type
_entity_poly.pdbx_seq_one_letter_code
_entity_poly.pdbx_strand_id
1 'polypeptide(L)'
;TLDHIVTYLFKQLSQKGKKPRRGVVVNNEVFLQVLELHPEILQQILSTVLNVIMFEDCRNQWSMSRPLLGLILLNEEYFNQLRENIIRSQPPDKQAAMAQWFENLMDGIERNLLTKNRDRFTQNLSMFRRDINDSLKGPNTANSPGSANDMMTS
;
A
#
# COMPACT_ATOMS: atom_id res chain seq x y z
N THR A 1 -7.56 -12.19 -8.95
CA THR A 1 -6.40 -12.96 -9.42
C THR A 1 -5.15 -12.72 -8.57
N LEU A 2 -4.60 -11.50 -8.49
CA LEU A 2 -3.40 -11.21 -7.66
C LEU A 2 -3.62 -11.43 -6.15
N ASP A 3 -4.74 -10.94 -5.59
CA ASP A 3 -5.09 -11.15 -4.17
C ASP A 3 -5.15 -12.64 -3.77
N HIS A 4 -5.60 -13.50 -4.69
CA HIS A 4 -5.68 -14.93 -4.44
C HIS A 4 -4.29 -15.57 -4.41
N ILE A 5 -3.39 -15.13 -5.31
CA ILE A 5 -1.99 -15.58 -5.33
C ILE A 5 -1.30 -15.17 -4.03
N VAL A 6 -1.37 -13.89 -3.66
CA VAL A 6 -0.73 -13.35 -2.46
C VAL A 6 -1.29 -14.00 -1.19
N THR A 7 -2.61 -14.16 -1.09
CA THR A 7 -3.26 -14.83 0.04
C THR A 7 -2.84 -16.29 0.15
N TYR A 8 -2.73 -16.99 -0.98
CA TYR A 8 -2.27 -18.37 -1.02
C TYR A 8 -0.82 -18.48 -0.53
N LEU A 9 0.08 -17.64 -1.05
CA LEU A 9 1.49 -17.59 -0.65
C LEU A 9 1.65 -17.33 0.85
N PHE A 10 0.95 -16.33 1.38
CA PHE A 10 0.99 -15.99 2.81
C PHE A 10 0.56 -17.17 3.68
N LYS A 11 -0.49 -17.89 3.29
CA LYS A 11 -0.94 -19.09 4.00
C LYS A 11 0.10 -20.21 3.96
N GLN A 12 0.69 -20.50 2.80
CA GLN A 12 1.69 -21.56 2.65
C GLN A 12 2.97 -21.27 3.45
N LEU A 13 3.51 -20.07 3.35
CA LEU A 13 4.72 -19.66 4.06
C LEU A 13 4.50 -19.55 5.58
N SER A 14 3.32 -19.11 6.02
CA SER A 14 2.95 -19.11 7.45
C SER A 14 2.70 -20.52 8.00
N GLN A 15 2.38 -21.50 7.15
CA GLN A 15 2.05 -22.88 7.54
C GLN A 15 3.24 -23.85 7.46
N LYS A 16 4.44 -23.41 7.06
CA LYS A 16 5.66 -24.24 6.96
C LYS A 16 6.05 -25.00 8.25
N GLY A 17 5.36 -24.78 9.39
CA GLY A 17 5.47 -25.55 10.62
C GLY A 17 4.49 -26.71 10.82
N LYS A 18 3.53 -26.98 9.91
CA LYS A 18 2.55 -28.09 10.05
C LYS A 18 2.51 -28.96 8.78
N LYS A 19 2.72 -30.28 8.97
CA LYS A 19 2.91 -31.31 7.92
C LYS A 19 1.96 -31.18 6.71
N PRO A 20 2.46 -31.36 5.47
CA PRO A 20 1.66 -31.19 4.25
C PRO A 20 0.68 -32.36 4.02
N ARG A 21 -0.58 -32.04 3.68
CA ARG A 21 -1.56 -32.98 3.12
C ARG A 21 -1.28 -33.14 1.62
N ARG A 22 -0.92 -34.35 1.20
CA ARG A 22 -0.63 -34.74 -0.19
C ARG A 22 -1.90 -34.58 -1.06
N GLY A 23 -1.77 -33.89 -2.21
CA GLY A 23 -2.80 -33.96 -3.25
C GLY A 23 -2.71 -32.96 -4.41
N VAL A 24 -2.18 -31.72 -4.22
CA VAL A 24 -2.25 -30.64 -5.26
C VAL A 24 -0.93 -29.85 -5.38
N VAL A 25 0.21 -30.52 -5.18
CA VAL A 25 1.41 -29.85 -4.66
C VAL A 25 2.43 -29.40 -5.74
N VAL A 26 2.50 -30.04 -6.90
CA VAL A 26 3.66 -29.93 -7.80
C VAL A 26 3.86 -28.53 -8.42
N ASN A 27 2.82 -27.90 -8.98
CA ASN A 27 2.96 -26.57 -9.59
C ASN A 27 3.13 -25.45 -8.54
N ASN A 28 2.58 -25.65 -7.34
CA ASN A 28 2.67 -24.67 -6.25
C ASN A 28 4.06 -24.68 -5.61
N GLU A 29 4.72 -25.84 -5.53
CA GLU A 29 6.09 -25.95 -5.04
C GLU A 29 7.10 -25.27 -5.96
N VAL A 30 6.97 -25.42 -7.28
CA VAL A 30 7.86 -24.75 -8.25
C VAL A 30 7.71 -23.24 -8.15
N PHE A 31 6.48 -22.72 -8.07
CA PHE A 31 6.25 -21.29 -7.91
C PHE A 31 6.80 -20.76 -6.58
N LEU A 32 6.60 -21.49 -5.48
CA LEU A 32 7.18 -21.14 -4.17
C LEU A 32 8.71 -21.19 -4.19
N GLN A 33 9.31 -22.19 -4.86
CA GLN A 33 10.76 -22.27 -5.05
C GLN A 33 11.29 -21.09 -5.86
N VAL A 34 10.63 -20.72 -6.96
CA VAL A 34 11.00 -19.54 -7.75
C VAL A 34 10.96 -18.27 -6.91
N LEU A 35 9.97 -18.13 -6.02
CA LEU A 35 9.90 -16.97 -5.11
C LEU A 35 10.95 -17.01 -3.98
N GLU A 36 11.37 -18.20 -3.56
CA GLU A 36 12.49 -18.36 -2.61
C GLU A 36 13.85 -18.08 -3.28
N LEU A 37 13.99 -18.47 -4.55
CA LEU A 37 15.19 -18.25 -5.37
C LEU A 37 15.29 -16.82 -5.92
N HIS A 38 14.15 -16.16 -6.14
CA HIS A 38 14.05 -14.83 -6.70
C HIS A 38 13.08 -13.95 -5.89
N PRO A 39 13.46 -13.56 -4.66
CA PRO A 39 12.64 -12.67 -3.83
C PRO A 39 12.42 -11.30 -4.48
N GLU A 40 13.26 -10.91 -5.45
CA GLU A 40 13.16 -9.64 -6.17
C GLU A 40 11.83 -9.49 -6.92
N ILE A 41 11.22 -10.61 -7.34
CA ILE A 41 9.93 -10.58 -8.05
C ILE A 41 8.84 -10.01 -7.15
N LEU A 42 8.72 -10.48 -5.91
CA LEU A 42 7.73 -9.96 -4.96
C LEU A 42 8.01 -8.51 -4.59
N GLN A 43 9.28 -8.16 -4.44
CA GLN A 43 9.74 -6.80 -4.16
C GLN A 43 9.35 -5.83 -5.29
N GLN A 44 9.55 -6.22 -6.55
CA GLN A 44 9.14 -5.43 -7.71
C GLN A 44 7.61 -5.27 -7.79
N ILE A 45 6.86 -6.34 -7.54
CA ILE A 45 5.38 -6.27 -7.52
C ILE A 45 4.92 -5.33 -6.40
N LEU A 46 5.48 -5.45 -5.19
CA LEU A 46 5.19 -4.56 -4.06
C LEU A 46 5.49 -3.10 -4.40
N SER A 47 6.68 -2.81 -4.92
CA SER A 47 7.07 -1.45 -5.31
C SER A 47 6.16 -0.88 -6.38
N THR A 48 5.81 -1.68 -7.39
CA THR A 48 4.94 -1.25 -8.50
C THR A 48 3.54 -0.96 -7.99
N VAL A 49 2.96 -1.86 -7.20
CA VAL A 49 1.60 -1.69 -6.65
C VAL A 49 1.53 -0.49 -5.70
N LEU A 50 2.54 -0.29 -4.85
CA LEU A 50 2.59 0.87 -3.95
C LEU A 50 2.66 2.18 -4.73
N ASN A 51 3.54 2.27 -5.75
CA ASN A 51 3.66 3.45 -6.60
C ASN A 51 2.35 3.76 -7.34
N VAL A 52 1.72 2.74 -7.92
CA VAL A 52 0.41 2.89 -8.59
C VAL A 52 -0.64 3.44 -7.62
N ILE A 53 -0.68 2.97 -6.37
CA ILE A 53 -1.65 3.46 -5.38
C ILE A 53 -1.34 4.89 -4.94
N MET A 54 -0.06 5.25 -4.81
CA MET A 54 0.36 6.59 -4.39
C MET A 54 0.12 7.65 -5.47
N PHE A 55 0.35 7.31 -6.75
CA PHE A 55 0.49 8.32 -7.80
C PHE A 55 -0.54 8.23 -8.93
N GLU A 56 -1.25 7.11 -9.09
CA GLU A 56 -2.25 6.99 -10.16
C GLU A 56 -3.70 7.15 -9.65
N ASP A 57 -4.58 7.61 -10.55
CA ASP A 57 -6.03 7.57 -10.35
C ASP A 57 -6.60 6.16 -10.52
N CYS A 58 -6.25 5.31 -9.55
CA CYS A 58 -6.68 3.93 -9.50
C CYS A 58 -8.19 3.85 -9.24
N ARG A 59 -9.00 3.60 -10.28
CA ARG A 59 -10.46 3.36 -10.12
C ARG A 59 -10.80 2.11 -9.29
N ASN A 60 -9.84 1.20 -9.07
CA ASN A 60 -10.00 -0.07 -8.36
C ASN A 60 -9.24 -0.14 -7.01
N GLN A 61 -9.13 0.96 -6.27
CA GLN A 61 -8.38 1.01 -4.98
C GLN A 61 -8.73 -0.13 -4.01
N TRP A 62 -10.02 -0.41 -3.87
CA TRP A 62 -10.56 -1.44 -2.98
C TRP A 62 -10.08 -2.84 -3.36
N SER A 63 -9.83 -3.06 -4.65
CA SER A 63 -9.35 -4.33 -5.17
C SER A 63 -7.84 -4.49 -4.99
N MET A 64 -7.08 -3.39 -4.95
CA MET A 64 -5.63 -3.37 -4.83
C MET A 64 -5.13 -3.29 -3.37
N SER A 65 -5.95 -2.86 -2.42
CA SER A 65 -5.59 -2.82 -0.99
C SER A 65 -5.23 -4.21 -0.45
N ARG A 66 -6.06 -5.21 -0.76
CA ARG A 66 -5.91 -6.58 -0.26
C ARG A 66 -4.62 -7.28 -0.75
N PRO A 67 -4.29 -7.25 -2.06
CA PRO A 67 -3.01 -7.79 -2.51
C PRO A 67 -1.82 -6.99 -1.98
N LEU A 68 -1.92 -5.66 -1.85
CA LEU A 68 -0.84 -4.85 -1.28
C LEU A 68 -0.54 -5.25 0.17
N LEU A 69 -1.55 -5.41 1.03
CA LEU A 69 -1.34 -5.85 2.41
C LEU A 69 -0.58 -7.17 2.45
N GLY A 70 -1.01 -8.16 1.67
CA GLY A 70 -0.32 -9.45 1.67
C GLY A 70 1.10 -9.38 1.12
N LEU A 71 1.39 -8.51 0.15
CA LEU A 71 2.75 -8.27 -0.34
C LEU A 71 3.65 -7.63 0.72
N ILE A 72 3.11 -6.67 1.49
CA ILE A 72 3.80 -6.03 2.61
C ILE A 72 4.12 -7.07 3.69
N LEU A 73 3.13 -7.85 4.13
CA LEU A 73 3.35 -8.85 5.20
C LEU A 73 4.28 -10.00 4.78
N LEU A 74 4.39 -10.27 3.47
CA LEU A 74 5.36 -11.22 2.93
C LEU A 74 6.78 -10.65 2.86
N ASN A 75 6.94 -9.33 2.73
CA ASN A 75 8.22 -8.66 2.49
C ASN A 75 8.40 -7.44 3.40
N GLU A 76 8.18 -7.60 4.70
CA GLU A 76 8.18 -6.46 5.66
C GLU A 76 9.52 -5.71 5.68
N GLU A 77 10.65 -6.42 5.59
CA GLU A 77 11.97 -5.81 5.56
C GLU A 77 12.16 -4.92 4.32
N TYR A 78 11.80 -5.43 3.14
CA TYR A 78 11.88 -4.65 1.90
C TYR A 78 10.88 -3.49 1.89
N PHE A 79 9.67 -3.68 2.45
CA PHE A 79 8.71 -2.59 2.60
C PHE A 79 9.28 -1.45 3.46
N ASN A 80 9.96 -1.76 4.56
CA ASN A 80 10.63 -0.76 5.38
C ASN A 80 11.74 -0.03 4.62
N GLN A 81 12.56 -0.75 3.83
CA GLN A 81 13.58 -0.12 2.98
C GLN A 81 12.93 0.81 1.94
N LEU A 82 11.86 0.38 1.29
CA LEU A 82 11.11 1.16 0.32
C LEU A 82 10.52 2.43 0.96
N ARG A 83 9.93 2.30 2.16
CA ARG A 83 9.42 3.42 2.96
C ARG A 83 10.51 4.46 3.21
N GLU A 84 11.66 4.04 3.75
CA GLU A 84 12.78 4.96 4.04
C GLU A 84 13.30 5.65 2.78
N ASN A 85 13.39 4.92 1.66
CA ASN A 85 13.80 5.49 0.38
C ASN A 85 12.81 6.54 -0.13
N ILE A 86 11.50 6.29 0.00
CA ILE A 86 10.44 7.24 -0.37
C ILE A 86 10.46 8.47 0.53
N ILE A 87 10.66 8.30 1.84
CA ILE A 87 10.75 9.43 2.78
C ILE A 87 11.96 10.31 2.43
N ARG A 88 13.14 9.71 2.23
CA ARG A 88 14.37 10.45 1.90
C ARG A 88 14.32 11.16 0.56
N SER A 89 13.49 10.69 -0.38
CA SER A 89 13.31 11.35 -1.67
C SER A 89 12.39 12.57 -1.59
N GLN A 90 11.66 12.76 -0.48
CA GLN A 90 10.87 13.97 -0.26
C GLN A 90 11.75 15.15 0.18
N PRO A 91 11.32 16.40 -0.13
CA PRO A 91 11.89 17.61 0.46
C PRO A 91 11.95 17.54 2.01
N PRO A 92 13.00 18.07 2.66
CA PRO A 92 13.21 17.95 4.11
C PRO A 92 12.01 18.33 4.99
N ASP A 93 11.26 19.35 4.59
CA ASP A 93 10.05 19.85 5.25
C ASP A 93 8.86 18.87 5.16
N LYS A 94 8.85 17.98 4.16
CA LYS A 94 7.81 16.97 3.94
C LYS A 94 8.15 15.58 4.48
N GLN A 95 9.42 15.31 4.82
CA GLN A 95 9.87 13.98 5.26
C GLN A 95 9.12 13.50 6.51
N ALA A 96 8.96 14.37 7.51
CA ALA A 96 8.26 14.03 8.75
C ALA A 96 6.77 13.70 8.50
N ALA A 97 6.10 14.44 7.62
CA ALA A 97 4.72 14.17 7.25
C ALA A 97 4.58 12.84 6.51
N MET A 98 5.47 12.57 5.54
CA MET A 98 5.49 11.30 4.80
C MET A 98 5.74 10.11 5.75
N ALA A 99 6.66 10.24 6.70
CA ALA A 99 6.90 9.22 7.72
C ALA A 99 5.63 8.94 8.53
N GLN A 100 4.95 9.99 9.00
CA GLN A 100 3.71 9.84 9.76
C GLN A 100 2.60 9.16 8.94
N TRP A 101 2.47 9.46 7.65
CA TRP A 101 1.48 8.79 6.81
C TRP A 101 1.77 7.30 6.65
N PHE A 102 3.03 6.89 6.53
CA PHE A 102 3.39 5.48 6.52
C PHE A 102 3.14 4.78 7.87
N GLU A 103 3.34 5.46 9.00
CA GLU A 103 2.95 4.92 10.30
C GLU A 103 1.43 4.74 10.38
N ASN A 104 0.65 5.73 9.96
CA ASN A 104 -0.82 5.66 9.89
C ASN A 104 -1.31 4.56 8.94
N LEU A 105 -0.58 4.29 7.85
CA LEU A 105 -0.89 3.22 6.90
C LEU A 105 -0.89 1.84 7.60
N MET A 106 0.07 1.62 8.51
CA MET A 106 0.27 0.36 9.23
C MET A 106 -0.38 0.34 10.63
N ASP A 107 -1.03 1.43 11.04
CA ASP A 107 -1.67 1.52 12.36
C ASP A 107 -2.75 0.45 12.57
N GLY A 108 -2.57 -0.34 13.63
CA GLY A 108 -3.47 -1.43 13.99
C GLY A 108 -3.45 -2.62 13.03
N ILE A 109 -2.46 -2.71 12.15
CA ILE A 109 -2.30 -3.87 11.24
C ILE A 109 -1.55 -4.99 11.94
N GLU A 110 -2.18 -6.16 11.97
CA GLU A 110 -1.57 -7.39 12.49
C GLU A 110 -0.90 -8.21 11.38
N ARG A 111 0.00 -9.12 11.73
CA ARG A 111 0.62 -10.05 10.77
C ARG A 111 -0.31 -11.21 10.39
N ASN A 112 -1.48 -10.89 9.83
CA ASN A 112 -2.43 -11.87 9.31
C ASN A 112 -3.27 -11.31 8.17
N LEU A 113 -3.95 -12.20 7.44
CA LEU A 113 -4.85 -11.83 6.36
C LEU A 113 -6.30 -12.13 6.71
N LEU A 114 -6.73 -11.84 7.94
CA LEU A 114 -8.14 -11.92 8.31
C LEU A 114 -8.94 -10.77 7.70
N THR A 115 -10.23 -10.98 7.49
CA THR A 115 -11.12 -9.96 6.88
C THR A 115 -11.05 -8.63 7.62
N LYS A 116 -11.16 -8.66 8.96
CA LYS A 116 -11.05 -7.47 9.82
C LYS A 116 -9.75 -6.68 9.58
N ASN A 117 -8.62 -7.38 9.47
CA ASN A 117 -7.32 -6.76 9.26
C ASN A 117 -7.19 -6.16 7.85
N ARG A 118 -7.71 -6.86 6.83
CA ARG A 118 -7.79 -6.34 5.46
C ARG A 118 -8.66 -5.09 5.35
N ASP A 119 -9.79 -5.08 6.07
CA ASP A 119 -10.72 -3.94 6.06
C ASP A 119 -10.08 -2.73 6.74
N ARG A 120 -9.38 -2.94 7.87
CA ARG A 120 -8.58 -1.89 8.54
C ARG A 120 -7.52 -1.31 7.60
N PHE A 121 -6.75 -2.17 6.93
CA PHE A 121 -5.73 -1.70 5.97
C PHE A 121 -6.34 -0.89 4.82
N THR A 122 -7.52 -1.30 4.32
CA THR A 122 -8.21 -0.57 3.25
C THR A 122 -8.62 0.84 3.70
N GLN A 123 -9.05 0.99 4.95
CA GLN A 123 -9.35 2.30 5.54
C GLN A 123 -8.09 3.16 5.68
N ASN A 124 -7.03 2.61 6.27
CA ASN A 124 -5.75 3.30 6.43
C ASN A 124 -5.18 3.78 5.09
N LEU A 125 -5.23 2.92 4.07
CA LEU A 125 -4.74 3.21 2.71
C LEU A 125 -5.53 4.35 2.04
N SER A 126 -6.83 4.43 2.32
CA SER A 126 -7.68 5.50 1.80
C SER A 126 -7.28 6.86 2.37
N MET A 127 -6.97 6.90 3.68
CA MET A 127 -6.48 8.10 4.36
C MET A 127 -5.08 8.47 3.87
N PHE A 128 -4.16 7.50 3.80
CA PHE A 128 -2.80 7.67 3.30
C PHE A 128 -2.77 8.36 1.92
N ARG A 129 -3.57 7.87 0.97
CA ARG A 129 -3.62 8.45 -0.38
C ARG A 129 -4.21 9.86 -0.39
N ARG A 130 -5.26 10.10 0.42
CA ARG A 130 -5.85 11.44 0.53
C ARG A 130 -4.82 12.44 1.02
N ASP A 131 -4.11 12.10 2.10
CA ASP A 131 -3.13 13.01 2.71
C ASP A 131 -1.94 13.28 1.75
N ILE A 132 -1.48 12.27 0.99
CA ILE A 132 -0.50 12.45 -0.09
C ILE A 132 -1.02 13.42 -1.15
N ASN A 133 -2.22 13.17 -1.69
CA ASN A 133 -2.80 13.98 -2.75
C ASN A 133 -3.02 15.43 -2.31
N ASP A 134 -3.45 15.65 -1.08
CA ASP A 134 -3.64 16.99 -0.53
C ASP A 134 -2.29 17.72 -0.38
N SER A 135 -1.22 17.01 -0.01
CA SER A 135 0.13 17.59 0.07
C SER A 135 0.76 17.95 -1.29
N LEU A 136 0.32 17.27 -2.36
CA LEU A 136 0.75 17.54 -3.73
C LEU A 136 0.04 18.75 -4.34
N LYS A 137 -1.17 19.07 -3.87
CA LYS A 137 -1.97 20.20 -4.35
C LYS A 137 -1.44 21.58 -3.92
N GLY A 138 -0.48 21.64 -3.00
CA GLY A 138 0.16 22.88 -2.54
C GLY A 138 -0.78 23.83 -1.77
N PRO A 139 -0.25 24.82 -1.05
CA PRO A 139 -1.07 25.83 -0.39
C PRO A 139 -1.53 26.89 -1.41
N ASN A 140 -2.65 26.63 -2.11
CA ASN A 140 -3.52 27.60 -2.81
C ASN A 140 -4.59 26.77 -3.55
N THR A 141 -5.89 26.82 -3.25
CA THR A 141 -6.77 27.99 -3.26
C THR A 141 -8.03 27.70 -2.44
N ALA A 142 -8.11 28.20 -1.21
CA ALA A 142 -9.38 28.28 -0.47
C ALA A 142 -9.32 29.50 0.43
N ASN A 143 -9.42 30.69 -0.18
CA ASN A 143 -10.00 31.90 0.40
C ASN A 143 -9.79 33.11 -0.53
N SER A 144 -10.79 33.38 -1.38
CA SER A 144 -11.12 34.74 -1.78
C SER A 144 -12.64 34.89 -1.71
N PRO A 145 -13.20 35.48 -0.64
CA PRO A 145 -14.52 36.07 -0.70
C PRO A 145 -14.36 37.52 -1.20
N GLY A 146 -14.90 37.84 -2.37
CA GLY A 146 -15.09 39.24 -2.75
C GLY A 146 -14.68 39.58 -4.18
N SER A 147 -15.61 39.37 -5.12
CA SER A 147 -15.75 40.24 -6.30
C SER A 147 -17.16 40.06 -6.86
N ALA A 148 -18.14 40.55 -6.09
CA ALA A 148 -19.40 41.00 -6.64
C ALA A 148 -19.25 42.50 -6.89
N ASN A 149 -18.76 42.84 -8.08
CA ASN A 149 -18.86 44.19 -8.59
C ASN A 149 -20.32 44.43 -8.99
N ASP A 150 -21.09 45.03 -8.10
CA ASP A 150 -22.34 45.71 -8.44
C ASP A 150 -22.55 46.84 -7.44
N MET A 151 -22.17 48.06 -7.85
CA MET A 151 -22.77 49.32 -7.41
C MET A 151 -22.12 50.48 -8.17
N MET A 152 -22.84 51.00 -9.17
CA MET A 152 -22.70 52.39 -9.58
C MET A 152 -24.10 53.00 -9.60
N THR A 153 -24.40 53.72 -8.54
CA THR A 153 -25.46 54.73 -8.48
C THR A 153 -24.90 56.02 -9.05
N SER A 154 -25.55 56.58 -10.07
CA SER A 154 -25.87 58.01 -10.26
C SER A 154 -26.35 58.25 -11.69
#